data_AF-A0A0N4XLR1-F1
#
_entry.id   AF-A0A0N4XLR1-F1
#
_cell.length_a   1.000
_cell.length_b   1.000
_cell.length_c   1.000
_cell.angle_alpha   90.00
_cell.angle_beta   90.00
_cell.angle_gamma   90.00
#
_symmetry.space_group_name_H-M   'P 1'
#
loop_
_entity.id
_entity.type
_entity.pdbx_description
1 polymer ?
#
loop_
_entity_poly.entity_id
_entity_poly.type
_entity_poly.pdbx_seq_one_letter_code
_entity_poly.pdbx_strand_id
1 'polypeptide(L)'
;MAVLVETTLGDLVIDVFVKERPKCSLNFIKLCKMKYYNLCQFHTIEQNYIAQTGDPTGTGRGGESIFMTLYGEQARYFEREDLPKMKHTRMGVVSFVNNGDNMLGSQFFITLGENLDYLDDKHTIFGQVTEGLDTLEKLNEQLCDGDHKPYRDVRIAHTIVLDDPFEDPHRIKYPRRSPSPTFEMLVQTNKIALDENIDDYEGKTAEEVAEEIKKRDMAEQAQILEMAAPPDNVLFVCKLNPVTTDEDLEIIFSRFGKIIKCEVIRDRRSQQSLQYAFIEFEDPKSCEQAFFKMDN
;
A
#
# COMPACT_ATOMS: atom_id res chain seq x y z
N MET A 1 13.23 10.27 -14.17
CA MET A 1 13.01 8.81 -14.15
C MET A 1 12.37 8.50 -12.81
N ALA A 2 11.33 7.69 -12.77
CA ALA A 2 10.50 7.58 -11.58
C ALA A 2 10.50 6.17 -10.96
N VAL A 3 10.44 6.12 -9.64
CA VAL A 3 10.21 4.90 -8.85
C VAL A 3 9.00 5.12 -7.97
N LEU A 4 8.02 4.22 -8.07
CA LEU A 4 6.90 4.16 -7.15
C LEU A 4 7.32 3.37 -5.91
N VAL A 5 7.19 4.00 -4.75
CA VAL A 5 7.46 3.43 -3.43
C VAL A 5 6.14 3.34 -2.69
N GLU A 6 5.60 2.13 -2.61
CA GLU A 6 4.40 1.83 -1.84
C GLU A 6 4.81 1.68 -0.38
N THR A 7 4.23 2.47 0.51
CA THR A 7 4.48 2.40 1.96
C THR A 7 3.21 1.99 2.70
N THR A 8 3.34 1.67 3.99
CA THR A 8 2.17 1.38 4.84
C THR A 8 1.25 2.58 5.07
N LEU A 9 1.70 3.80 4.76
CA LEU A 9 0.91 5.04 4.92
C LEU A 9 0.31 5.56 3.59
N GLY A 10 0.70 4.95 2.47
CA GLY A 10 0.34 5.39 1.14
C GLY A 10 1.52 5.35 0.17
N ASP A 11 1.29 5.86 -1.03
CA ASP A 11 2.23 5.77 -2.13
C ASP A 11 3.07 7.05 -2.27
N LEU A 12 4.31 6.88 -2.71
CA LEU A 12 5.23 7.96 -3.05
C LEU A 12 5.82 7.72 -4.44
N VAL A 13 5.74 8.71 -5.32
CA VAL A 13 6.44 8.68 -6.60
C VAL A 13 7.69 9.53 -6.48
N ILE A 14 8.86 8.91 -6.63
CA ILE A 14 10.16 9.58 -6.53
C ILE A 14 10.76 9.72 -7.92
N ASP A 15 10.93 10.96 -8.36
CA ASP A 15 11.75 11.30 -9.52
C ASP A 15 13.23 11.34 -9.14
N VAL A 16 14.02 10.57 -9.87
CA VAL A 16 15.45 10.36 -9.69
C VAL A 16 16.23 11.20 -10.71
N PHE A 17 17.23 11.94 -10.22
CA PHE A 17 18.08 12.85 -10.98
C PHE A 17 19.24 12.12 -11.67
N VAL A 18 18.92 11.24 -12.62
CA VAL A 18 19.89 10.35 -13.27
C VAL A 18 21.01 11.09 -14.00
N LYS A 19 20.74 12.28 -14.55
CA LYS A 19 21.76 13.04 -15.28
C LYS A 19 22.75 13.71 -14.34
N GLU A 20 22.24 14.24 -13.24
CA GLU A 20 22.98 14.99 -12.22
C GLU A 20 23.71 14.07 -11.24
N ARG A 21 23.15 12.87 -11.01
CA ARG A 21 23.58 11.91 -9.99
C ARG A 21 23.57 10.47 -10.52
N PRO A 22 24.34 10.15 -11.58
CA PRO A 22 24.26 8.85 -12.23
C PRO A 22 24.62 7.67 -11.33
N LYS A 23 25.66 7.77 -10.47
CA LYS A 23 26.03 6.65 -9.58
C LYS A 23 25.00 6.45 -8.47
N CYS A 24 24.53 7.53 -7.84
CA CYS A 24 23.51 7.45 -6.80
C CYS A 24 22.20 6.89 -7.36
N SER A 25 21.81 7.34 -8.56
CA SER A 25 20.60 6.88 -9.23
C SER A 25 20.68 5.41 -9.63
N LEU A 26 21.83 4.97 -10.16
CA LEU A 26 22.08 3.55 -10.44
C LEU A 26 21.95 2.72 -9.17
N ASN A 27 22.58 3.15 -8.07
CA ASN A 27 22.49 2.47 -6.78
C ASN A 27 21.04 2.31 -6.33
N PHE A 28 20.28 3.42 -6.26
CA PHE A 28 18.89 3.41 -5.82
C PHE A 28 18.01 2.51 -6.70
N ILE A 29 18.02 2.71 -8.02
CA ILE A 29 17.15 1.99 -8.96
C ILE A 29 17.44 0.49 -8.93
N LYS A 30 18.72 0.08 -8.91
CA LYS A 30 19.05 -1.35 -8.90
C LYS A 30 18.72 -2.00 -7.56
N LEU A 31 18.87 -1.31 -6.42
CA LEU A 31 18.41 -1.80 -5.12
C LEU A 31 16.87 -1.96 -5.09
N CYS A 32 16.11 -1.02 -5.67
CA CYS A 32 14.66 -1.16 -5.86
C CYS A 32 14.31 -2.39 -6.71
N LYS A 33 14.99 -2.61 -7.85
CA LYS A 33 14.76 -3.80 -8.69
C LYS A 33 15.09 -5.11 -7.98
N MET A 34 16.10 -5.10 -7.11
CA MET A 34 16.46 -6.26 -6.26
C MET A 34 15.48 -6.49 -5.11
N LYS A 35 14.47 -5.61 -4.93
CA LYS A 35 13.53 -5.64 -3.81
C LYS A 35 14.24 -5.48 -2.46
N TYR A 36 15.41 -4.84 -2.46
CA TYR A 36 16.24 -4.63 -1.28
C TYR A 36 15.53 -3.76 -0.23
N TYR A 37 14.80 -2.74 -0.68
CA TYR A 37 14.07 -1.83 0.19
C TYR A 37 12.74 -2.36 0.70
N ASN A 38 12.27 -3.50 0.20
CA ASN A 38 10.99 -4.05 0.64
C ASN A 38 11.06 -4.43 2.12
N LEU A 39 10.02 -4.05 2.86
CA LEU A 39 9.85 -4.19 4.30
C LEU A 39 10.87 -3.42 5.15
N CYS A 40 11.71 -2.58 4.54
CA CYS A 40 12.55 -1.63 5.28
C CYS A 40 11.64 -0.69 6.09
N GLN A 41 11.95 -0.54 7.37
CA GLN A 41 11.24 0.37 8.24
C GLN A 41 11.75 1.80 8.07
N PHE A 42 10.88 2.78 8.33
CA PHE A 42 11.30 4.13 8.62
C PHE A 42 11.74 4.16 10.08
N HIS A 43 13.04 3.93 10.30
CA HIS A 43 13.59 3.77 11.65
C HIS A 43 13.72 5.10 12.40
N THR A 44 13.70 6.23 11.68
CA THR A 44 13.75 7.58 12.26
C THR A 44 12.81 8.50 11.50
N ILE A 45 11.89 9.14 12.21
CA ILE A 45 11.00 10.18 11.69
C ILE A 45 11.04 11.35 12.66
N GLU A 46 11.43 12.52 12.17
CA GLU A 46 11.42 13.76 12.94
C GLU A 46 10.56 14.80 12.24
N GLN A 47 9.55 15.28 12.97
CA GLN A 47 8.54 16.19 12.44
C GLN A 47 9.19 17.50 11.96
N ASN A 48 8.79 17.95 10.76
CA ASN A 48 9.32 19.11 10.05
C ASN A 48 10.83 19.03 9.77
N TYR A 49 11.38 17.81 9.76
CA TYR A 49 12.78 17.58 9.47
C TYR A 49 12.95 16.47 8.42
N ILE A 50 13.09 15.21 8.82
CA ILE A 50 13.36 14.11 7.89
C ILE A 50 12.64 12.81 8.30
N ALA A 51 12.31 11.99 7.30
CA ALA A 51 11.96 10.59 7.46
C ALA A 51 13.06 9.73 6.83
N GLN A 52 13.79 8.97 7.65
CA GLN A 52 14.94 8.15 7.24
C GLN A 52 14.59 6.67 7.18
N THR A 53 15.06 6.01 6.12
CA THR A 53 14.85 4.58 5.84
C THR A 53 16.03 4.00 5.03
N GLY A 54 15.87 2.81 4.47
CA GLY A 54 16.83 2.17 3.58
C GLY A 54 17.86 1.27 4.28
N ASP A 55 17.63 0.93 5.55
CA ASP A 55 18.36 -0.10 6.29
C ASP A 55 17.50 -1.37 6.45
N PRO A 56 17.81 -2.48 5.72
CA PRO A 56 17.07 -3.73 5.85
C PRO A 56 17.17 -4.37 7.23
N THR A 57 18.21 -4.05 8.01
CA THR A 57 18.36 -4.55 9.38
C THR A 57 17.47 -3.80 10.36
N GLY A 58 17.02 -2.60 10.00
CA GLY A 58 16.17 -1.78 10.86
C GLY A 58 16.86 -1.18 12.09
N THR A 59 18.19 -1.28 12.15
CA THR A 59 18.99 -0.82 13.30
C THR A 59 19.41 0.65 13.18
N GLY A 60 19.30 1.23 11.97
CA GLY A 60 19.83 2.54 11.61
C GLY A 60 21.33 2.54 11.32
N ARG A 61 22.03 1.41 11.52
CA ARG A 61 23.49 1.28 11.31
C ARG A 61 23.85 0.37 10.14
N GLY A 62 22.86 -0.30 9.56
CA GLY A 62 23.06 -1.20 8.43
C GLY A 62 23.03 -0.47 7.09
N GLY A 63 22.79 -1.25 6.04
CA GLY A 63 22.76 -0.76 4.68
C GLY A 63 24.06 -1.01 3.92
N GLU A 64 23.91 -1.26 2.62
CA GLU A 64 24.99 -1.54 1.69
C GLU A 64 24.59 -1.09 0.28
N SER A 65 25.56 -0.70 -0.52
CA SER A 65 25.31 -0.30 -1.91
C SER A 65 25.17 -1.50 -2.84
N ILE A 66 24.58 -1.28 -4.02
CA ILE A 66 24.55 -2.27 -5.11
C ILE A 66 25.95 -2.75 -5.51
N PHE A 67 26.95 -1.88 -5.35
CA PHE A 67 28.32 -2.14 -5.74
C PHE A 67 28.96 -3.24 -4.91
N MET A 68 28.47 -3.47 -3.68
CA MET A 68 28.89 -4.60 -2.86
C MET A 68 28.59 -5.93 -3.53
N THR A 69 27.38 -6.08 -4.09
CA THR A 69 26.99 -7.28 -4.83
C THR A 69 27.83 -7.46 -6.11
N LEU A 70 28.29 -6.36 -6.72
CA LEU A 70 29.06 -6.39 -7.97
C LEU A 70 30.55 -6.66 -7.78
N TYR A 71 31.15 -6.05 -6.75
CA TYR A 71 32.60 -5.99 -6.58
C TYR A 71 33.09 -6.62 -5.27
N GLY A 72 32.22 -6.88 -4.29
CA GLY A 72 32.54 -7.47 -2.98
C GLY A 72 32.46 -6.48 -1.82
N GLU A 73 32.79 -6.95 -0.60
CA GLU A 73 32.72 -6.21 0.67
C GLU A 73 33.43 -4.84 0.64
N GLN A 74 34.50 -4.69 -0.13
CA GLN A 74 35.22 -3.41 -0.25
C GLN A 74 34.38 -2.31 -0.92
N ALA A 75 33.33 -2.69 -1.65
CA ALA A 75 32.40 -1.78 -2.30
C ALA A 75 31.06 -1.69 -1.54
N ARG A 76 31.06 -2.02 -0.25
CA ARG A 76 29.90 -1.83 0.65
C ARG A 76 29.36 -0.41 0.58
N TYR A 77 30.25 0.58 0.49
CA TYR A 77 29.90 1.98 0.31
C TYR A 77 30.55 2.52 -0.97
N PHE A 78 30.02 3.63 -1.49
CA PHE A 78 30.56 4.33 -2.66
C PHE A 78 30.71 5.83 -2.39
N GLU A 79 31.61 6.47 -3.13
CA GLU A 79 31.86 7.91 -3.01
C GLU A 79 30.65 8.73 -3.49
N ARG A 80 30.36 9.80 -2.76
CA ARG A 80 29.27 10.72 -3.10
C ARG A 80 29.51 11.51 -4.39
N GLU A 81 28.41 11.97 -4.98
CA GLU A 81 28.44 12.89 -6.14
C GLU A 81 28.06 14.30 -5.68
N ASP A 82 28.96 15.27 -5.89
CA ASP A 82 28.83 16.62 -5.31
C ASP A 82 28.28 17.69 -6.27
N LEU A 83 28.38 17.46 -7.59
CA LEU A 83 28.04 18.45 -8.62
C LEU A 83 26.93 17.93 -9.54
N PRO A 84 25.91 18.74 -9.88
CA PRO A 84 25.68 20.13 -9.47
C PRO A 84 25.35 20.27 -7.98
N LYS A 85 25.54 21.47 -7.43
CA LYS A 85 25.11 21.79 -6.05
C LYS A 85 23.59 21.91 -6.03
N MET A 86 22.96 21.15 -5.14
CA MET A 86 21.52 21.11 -4.93
C MET A 86 21.24 21.40 -3.46
N LYS A 87 20.04 21.89 -3.15
CA LYS A 87 19.67 22.36 -1.83
C LYS A 87 18.37 21.74 -1.34
N HIS A 88 18.28 21.47 -0.03
CA HIS A 88 17.09 20.94 0.63
C HIS A 88 16.04 22.04 0.90
N THR A 89 15.53 22.64 -0.18
CA THR A 89 14.68 23.84 -0.12
C THR A 89 13.24 23.57 0.31
N ARG A 90 12.71 22.36 0.06
CA ARG A 90 11.29 22.03 0.25
C ARG A 90 11.10 20.63 0.81
N MET A 91 9.88 20.36 1.25
CA MET A 91 9.42 19.02 1.57
C MET A 91 9.47 18.10 0.34
N GLY A 92 9.80 16.83 0.55
CA GLY A 92 9.87 15.81 -0.49
C GLY A 92 11.21 15.71 -1.23
N VAL A 93 12.26 16.41 -0.80
CA VAL A 93 13.61 16.19 -1.36
C VAL A 93 14.17 14.87 -0.81
N VAL A 94 14.77 14.05 -1.69
CA VAL A 94 15.29 12.72 -1.35
C VAL A 94 16.80 12.68 -1.45
N SER A 95 17.45 12.26 -0.35
CA SER A 95 18.90 12.33 -0.19
C SER A 95 19.48 11.08 0.46
N PHE A 96 20.64 10.63 -0.02
CA PHE A 96 21.39 9.57 0.64
C PHE A 96 22.02 10.06 1.94
N VAL A 97 21.95 9.22 2.97
CA VAL A 97 22.64 9.42 4.24
C VAL A 97 24.13 9.22 4.02
N ASN A 98 24.94 10.07 4.65
CA ASN A 98 26.39 9.96 4.63
C ASN A 98 26.81 9.10 5.82
N ASN A 99 27.48 7.99 5.56
CA ASN A 99 27.93 7.02 6.57
C ASN A 99 29.29 7.40 7.20
N GLY A 100 29.79 8.62 6.93
CA GLY A 100 31.14 9.05 7.27
C GLY A 100 32.05 9.06 6.04
N ASP A 101 33.10 9.88 6.10
CA ASP A 101 34.13 9.99 5.04
C ASP A 101 33.57 10.23 3.62
N ASN A 102 32.39 10.84 3.51
CA ASN A 102 31.68 11.08 2.23
C ASN A 102 31.30 9.81 1.47
N MET A 103 31.07 8.73 2.21
CA MET A 103 30.67 7.44 1.69
C MET A 103 29.16 7.23 1.86
N LEU A 104 28.52 6.72 0.80
CA LEU A 104 27.09 6.47 0.72
C LEU A 104 26.81 4.96 0.64
N GLY A 105 25.69 4.53 1.22
CA GLY A 105 25.22 3.15 1.21
C GLY A 105 23.85 3.00 0.55
N SER A 106 22.93 2.30 1.22
CA SER A 106 21.52 2.20 0.83
C SER A 106 20.60 3.17 1.58
N GLN A 107 21.01 3.68 2.74
CA GLN A 107 20.17 4.51 3.58
C GLN A 107 19.92 5.88 2.96
N PHE A 108 18.65 6.29 2.94
CA PHE A 108 18.24 7.59 2.44
C PHE A 108 17.17 8.18 3.34
N PHE A 109 16.96 9.48 3.21
CA PHE A 109 15.86 10.17 3.87
C PHE A 109 15.07 11.03 2.88
N ILE A 110 13.86 11.34 3.28
CA ILE A 110 12.96 12.28 2.60
C ILE A 110 12.76 13.47 3.52
N THR A 111 12.89 14.69 3.01
CA THR A 111 12.65 15.90 3.81
C THR A 111 11.15 16.05 4.11
N LEU A 112 10.83 16.31 5.38
CA LEU A 112 9.49 16.59 5.87
C LEU A 112 9.30 18.09 6.22
N GLY A 113 10.39 18.86 6.20
CA GLY A 113 10.38 20.30 6.37
C GLY A 113 10.89 21.05 5.15
N GLU A 114 10.89 22.38 5.26
CA GLU A 114 11.40 23.29 4.24
C GLU A 114 12.71 23.94 4.68
N ASN A 115 13.51 24.41 3.71
CA ASN A 115 14.75 25.18 3.94
C ASN A 115 15.72 24.54 4.93
N LEU A 116 15.99 23.24 4.76
CA LEU A 116 16.90 22.45 5.59
C LEU A 116 18.35 22.61 5.12
N ASP A 117 18.81 23.84 4.93
CA ASP A 117 20.10 24.19 4.31
C ASP A 117 21.32 23.58 5.03
N TYR A 118 21.18 23.24 6.31
CA TYR A 118 22.24 22.60 7.10
C TYR A 118 22.48 21.13 6.75
N LEU A 119 21.60 20.52 5.95
CA LEU A 119 21.79 19.21 5.32
C LEU A 119 22.59 19.29 4.01
N ASP A 120 22.63 20.48 3.40
CA ASP A 120 23.36 20.71 2.16
C ASP A 120 24.85 20.41 2.36
N ASP A 121 25.50 19.90 1.30
CA ASP A 121 26.91 19.49 1.29
C ASP A 121 27.31 18.42 2.30
N LYS A 122 26.41 17.94 3.18
CA LYS A 122 26.61 16.78 4.05
C LYS A 122 25.99 15.53 3.45
N HIS A 123 24.81 15.68 2.86
CA HIS A 123 24.03 14.63 2.25
C HIS A 123 23.89 14.84 0.74
N THR A 124 23.71 13.73 0.01
CA THR A 124 23.66 13.77 -1.45
C THR A 124 22.23 13.65 -1.93
N ILE A 125 21.67 14.77 -2.38
CA ILE A 125 20.38 14.81 -3.07
C ILE A 125 20.51 14.02 -4.37
N PHE A 126 19.60 13.05 -4.58
CA PHE A 126 19.53 12.24 -5.79
C PHE A 126 18.13 12.17 -6.40
N GLY A 127 17.11 12.71 -5.72
CA GLY A 127 15.76 12.75 -6.26
C GLY A 127 14.83 13.66 -5.47
N GLN A 128 13.55 13.64 -5.87
CA GLN A 128 12.46 14.34 -5.21
C GLN A 128 11.16 13.57 -5.36
N VAL A 129 10.27 13.70 -4.40
CA VAL A 129 8.89 13.21 -4.46
C VAL A 129 8.09 14.15 -5.38
N THR A 130 7.40 13.57 -6.36
CA THR A 130 6.53 14.28 -7.31
C THR A 130 5.05 14.03 -7.08
N GLU A 131 4.69 12.85 -6.55
CA GLU A 131 3.33 12.49 -6.16
C GLU A 131 3.34 11.78 -4.79
N GLY A 132 2.24 11.90 -4.03
CA GLY A 132 2.14 11.36 -2.67
C GLY A 132 2.44 12.38 -1.57
N LEU A 133 2.09 13.66 -1.77
CA LEU A 133 2.23 14.70 -0.74
C LEU A 133 1.43 14.37 0.53
N ASP A 134 0.26 13.75 0.39
CA ASP A 134 -0.55 13.29 1.51
C ASP A 134 0.16 12.19 2.31
N THR A 135 0.92 11.31 1.65
CA THR A 135 1.77 10.31 2.31
C THR A 135 2.92 10.99 3.09
N LEU A 136 3.50 12.06 2.55
CA LEU A 136 4.52 12.84 3.28
C LEU A 136 3.95 13.56 4.49
N GLU A 137 2.74 14.12 4.38
CA GLU A 137 2.03 14.72 5.52
C GLU A 137 1.76 13.67 6.61
N LYS A 138 1.24 12.49 6.24
CA LYS A 138 1.05 11.38 7.17
C LYS A 138 2.35 10.93 7.82
N LEU A 139 3.46 10.89 7.08
CA LEU A 139 4.79 10.61 7.63
C LEU A 139 5.20 11.69 8.65
N ASN A 140 4.95 12.95 8.33
CA ASN A 140 5.28 14.09 9.19
C ASN A 140 4.47 14.12 10.50
N GLU A 141 3.27 13.57 10.48
CA GLU A 141 2.38 13.47 11.65
C GLU A 141 2.66 12.25 12.55
N GLN A 142 3.63 11.38 12.20
CA GLN A 142 3.91 10.19 13.00
C GLN A 142 4.44 10.53 14.39
N LEU A 143 3.77 9.97 15.40
CA LEU A 143 4.22 10.05 16.78
C LEU A 143 5.45 9.15 16.97
N CYS A 144 6.52 9.75 17.48
CA CYS A 144 7.80 9.08 17.69
C CYS A 144 8.22 9.08 19.16
N ASP A 145 9.03 8.10 19.52
CA ASP A 145 9.67 8.04 20.83
C ASP A 145 10.85 9.02 20.94
N GLY A 146 11.55 9.01 22.08
CA GLY A 146 12.66 9.93 22.35
C GLY A 146 13.87 9.75 21.41
N ASP A 147 13.97 8.62 20.71
CA ASP A 147 15.00 8.34 19.71
C ASP A 147 14.49 8.61 18.29
N HIS A 148 13.37 9.33 18.16
CA HIS A 148 12.68 9.64 16.90
C HIS A 148 12.22 8.40 16.13
N LYS A 149 12.07 7.25 16.81
CA LYS A 149 11.54 6.04 16.18
C LYS A 149 10.00 6.07 16.28
N PRO A 150 9.27 5.86 15.19
CA PRO A 150 7.81 5.90 15.24
C PRO A 150 7.24 4.79 16.15
N TYR A 151 6.15 5.11 16.84
CA TYR A 151 5.42 4.14 17.67
C TYR A 151 4.68 3.11 16.80
N ARG A 152 4.07 3.59 15.71
CA ARG A 152 3.49 2.76 14.67
C ARG A 152 4.57 2.34 13.69
N ASP A 153 4.57 1.08 13.31
CA ASP A 153 5.55 0.56 12.38
C ASP A 153 5.25 1.04 10.95
N VAL A 154 6.10 1.92 10.44
CA VAL A 154 5.99 2.46 9.08
C VAL A 154 7.04 1.82 8.20
N ARG A 155 6.63 1.21 7.09
CA ARG A 155 7.53 0.45 6.20
C ARG A 155 7.31 0.76 4.74
N ILE A 156 8.34 0.53 3.94
CA ILE A 156 8.23 0.38 2.50
C ILE A 156 7.64 -1.02 2.24
N ALA A 157 6.43 -1.10 1.72
CA ALA A 157 5.85 -2.38 1.32
C ALA A 157 6.54 -2.89 0.06
N HIS A 158 6.49 -2.11 -1.02
CA HIS A 158 7.01 -2.48 -2.32
C HIS A 158 7.66 -1.30 -3.05
N THR A 159 8.62 -1.64 -3.91
CA THR A 159 9.23 -0.68 -4.83
C THR A 159 9.00 -1.15 -6.26
N ILE A 160 8.49 -0.26 -7.12
CA ILE A 160 8.19 -0.49 -8.52
C ILE A 160 8.96 0.54 -9.34
N VAL A 161 9.94 0.07 -10.11
CA VAL A 161 10.70 0.93 -11.02
C VAL A 161 9.88 1.13 -12.27
N LEU A 162 9.43 2.37 -12.51
CA LEU A 162 8.59 2.72 -13.65
C LEU A 162 9.41 2.84 -14.93
N ASP A 163 10.63 3.39 -14.81
CA ASP A 163 11.57 3.56 -15.91
C ASP A 163 13.01 3.34 -15.41
N ASP A 164 13.74 2.45 -16.07
CA ASP A 164 15.14 2.12 -15.76
C ASP A 164 16.03 2.43 -16.97
N PRO A 165 16.80 3.53 -16.93
CA PRO A 165 17.66 3.95 -18.04
C PRO A 165 18.99 3.20 -18.07
N PHE A 166 19.28 2.35 -17.08
CA PHE A 166 20.57 1.70 -16.92
C PHE A 166 20.52 0.25 -17.35
N GLU A 167 21.60 -0.23 -17.98
CA GLU A 167 21.75 -1.66 -18.26
C GLU A 167 21.82 -2.47 -16.97
N ASP A 168 21.25 -3.67 -17.01
CA ASP A 168 21.26 -4.61 -15.89
C ASP A 168 22.60 -5.36 -15.83
N PRO A 169 23.35 -5.29 -14.72
CA PRO A 169 24.59 -6.05 -14.57
C PRO A 169 24.32 -7.55 -14.64
N HIS A 170 25.05 -8.27 -15.50
CA HIS A 170 24.87 -9.71 -15.74
C HIS A 170 24.97 -10.60 -14.50
N ARG A 171 25.62 -10.13 -13.42
CA ARG A 171 25.82 -10.89 -12.18
C ARG A 171 24.66 -10.80 -11.20
N ILE A 172 23.69 -9.91 -11.44
CA ILE A 172 22.58 -9.68 -10.52
C ILE A 172 21.32 -10.35 -11.06
N LYS A 173 20.64 -11.10 -10.19
CA LYS A 173 19.32 -11.66 -10.49
C LYS A 173 18.26 -10.77 -9.85
N TYR A 174 17.33 -10.29 -10.68
CA TYR A 174 16.20 -9.50 -10.23
C TYR A 174 15.00 -10.42 -10.00
N PRO A 175 14.49 -10.53 -8.76
CA PRO A 175 13.32 -11.34 -8.47
C PRO A 175 12.07 -10.71 -9.10
N ARG A 176 11.21 -11.54 -9.69
CA ARG A 176 9.95 -11.08 -10.31
C ARG A 176 8.91 -10.65 -9.29
N ARG A 177 9.01 -11.14 -8.05
CA ARG A 177 8.08 -10.84 -6.96
C ARG A 177 8.86 -10.36 -5.75
N SER A 178 8.25 -9.47 -4.98
CA SER A 178 8.66 -9.09 -3.65
C SER A 178 8.87 -10.33 -2.75
N PRO A 179 9.95 -10.38 -1.95
CA PRO A 179 10.13 -11.46 -0.99
C PRO A 179 9.00 -11.45 0.06
N SER A 180 8.60 -12.63 0.53
CA SER A 180 7.65 -12.73 1.65
C SER A 180 8.32 -12.22 2.93
N PRO A 181 7.58 -11.56 3.85
CA PRO A 181 8.10 -11.20 5.17
C PRO A 181 8.69 -12.40 5.91
N THR A 182 9.82 -12.21 6.59
CA THR A 182 10.43 -13.25 7.43
C THR A 182 9.68 -13.40 8.75
N PHE A 183 9.76 -14.58 9.37
CA PHE A 183 9.14 -14.85 10.68
C PHE A 183 9.63 -13.88 11.76
N GLU A 184 10.92 -13.53 11.78
CA GLU A 184 11.48 -12.54 12.70
C GLU A 184 10.89 -11.14 12.49
N MET A 185 10.62 -10.74 11.24
CA MET A 185 9.93 -9.48 10.94
C MET A 185 8.49 -9.47 11.49
N LEU A 186 7.79 -10.61 11.46
CA LEU A 186 6.43 -10.75 12.01
C LEU A 186 6.40 -10.81 13.55
N VAL A 187 7.50 -11.26 14.17
CA VAL A 187 7.62 -11.40 15.63
C VAL A 187 8.18 -10.12 16.29
N GLN A 188 9.05 -9.37 15.62
CA GLN A 188 9.57 -8.09 16.11
C GLN A 188 8.56 -6.93 15.99
N THR A 189 7.46 -7.11 15.27
CA THR A 189 6.30 -6.20 15.22
C THR A 189 5.50 -6.10 16.53
N ASN A 190 6.11 -6.34 17.69
CA ASN A 190 5.60 -5.91 18.99
C ASN A 190 5.61 -4.35 19.17
N LYS A 191 5.88 -3.60 18.09
CA LYS A 191 5.43 -2.22 17.92
C LYS A 191 4.21 -2.28 17.00
N ILE A 192 3.01 -2.17 17.57
CA ILE A 192 1.69 -2.03 16.93
C ILE A 192 1.68 -2.64 15.53
N ALA A 193 1.44 -3.96 15.46
CA ALA A 193 1.13 -4.63 14.21
C ALA A 193 0.06 -3.81 13.47
N LEU A 194 0.12 -3.85 12.13
CA LEU A 194 -0.74 -3.20 11.14
C LEU A 194 -2.27 -3.38 11.30
N ASP A 195 -2.75 -3.85 12.46
CA ASP A 195 -4.16 -4.08 12.78
C ASP A 195 -4.50 -3.95 14.28
N GLU A 196 -3.64 -3.34 15.11
CA GLU A 196 -4.16 -2.74 16.35
C GLU A 196 -4.92 -1.47 15.94
N ASN A 197 -6.18 -1.70 15.54
CA ASN A 197 -7.25 -0.75 15.79
C ASN A 197 -6.94 -0.12 17.14
N ILE A 198 -6.85 1.21 17.18
CA ILE A 198 -7.16 1.90 18.43
C ILE A 198 -8.48 1.26 18.86
N ASP A 199 -8.48 0.61 20.01
CA ASP A 199 -9.69 -0.03 20.48
C ASP A 199 -10.66 1.11 20.81
N ASP A 200 -11.46 1.51 19.82
CA ASP A 200 -12.50 2.55 19.94
C ASP A 200 -13.56 2.16 21.02
N TYR A 201 -13.40 0.98 21.61
CA TYR A 201 -14.18 0.39 22.68
C TYR A 201 -13.45 0.33 24.03
N GLU A 202 -12.21 0.82 24.13
CA GLU A 202 -11.49 0.86 25.41
C GLU A 202 -12.24 1.77 26.40
N GLY A 203 -12.90 1.15 27.39
CA GLY A 203 -13.74 1.83 28.38
C GLY A 203 -15.26 1.77 28.14
N LYS A 204 -15.72 1.15 27.04
CA LYS A 204 -17.15 0.90 26.77
C LYS A 204 -17.60 -0.45 27.31
N THR A 205 -18.87 -0.56 27.70
CA THR A 205 -19.46 -1.81 28.16
C THR A 205 -19.78 -2.74 26.99
N ALA A 206 -19.81 -4.07 27.21
CA ALA A 206 -20.04 -5.06 26.16
C ALA A 206 -21.36 -4.88 25.38
N GLU A 207 -22.36 -4.22 25.99
CA GLU A 207 -23.63 -3.88 25.34
C GLU A 207 -23.49 -2.70 24.35
N GLU A 208 -22.70 -1.68 24.69
CA GLU A 208 -22.43 -0.51 23.84
C GLU A 208 -21.61 -0.88 22.61
N VAL A 209 -20.63 -1.77 22.78
CA VAL A 209 -19.82 -2.33 21.68
C VAL A 209 -20.69 -3.08 20.67
N ALA A 210 -21.65 -3.88 21.16
CA ALA A 210 -22.54 -4.67 20.32
C ALA A 210 -23.54 -3.82 19.53
N GLU A 211 -24.01 -2.69 20.08
CA GLU A 211 -24.86 -1.74 19.36
C GLU A 211 -24.12 -0.96 18.29
N GLU A 212 -22.88 -0.52 18.55
CA GLU A 212 -22.05 0.17 17.57
C GLU A 212 -21.64 -0.74 16.42
N ILE A 213 -21.23 -1.98 16.70
CA ILE A 213 -20.95 -2.99 15.66
C ILE A 213 -22.19 -3.24 14.80
N LYS A 214 -23.38 -3.39 15.41
CA LYS A 214 -24.63 -3.53 14.64
C LYS A 214 -24.95 -2.32 13.77
N LYS A 215 -24.73 -1.10 14.26
CA LYS A 215 -24.97 0.12 13.48
C LYS A 215 -23.98 0.24 12.33
N ARG A 216 -22.71 -0.08 12.57
CA ARG A 216 -21.65 -0.01 11.56
C ARG A 216 -21.83 -1.10 10.51
N ASP A 217 -22.13 -2.33 10.90
CA ASP A 217 -22.47 -3.43 9.99
C ASP A 217 -23.71 -3.08 9.15
N MET A 218 -24.75 -2.48 9.74
CA MET A 218 -25.92 -2.02 8.99
C MET A 218 -25.58 -0.89 8.02
N ALA A 219 -24.68 0.03 8.39
CA ALA A 219 -24.25 1.13 7.52
C ALA A 219 -23.34 0.64 6.38
N GLU A 220 -22.41 -0.26 6.66
CA GLU A 220 -21.52 -0.87 5.66
C GLU A 220 -22.32 -1.79 4.72
N GLN A 221 -23.28 -2.56 5.23
CA GLN A 221 -24.19 -3.34 4.38
C GLN A 221 -25.09 -2.45 3.52
N ALA A 222 -25.56 -1.30 4.03
CA ALA A 222 -26.32 -0.34 3.23
C ALA A 222 -25.46 0.30 2.13
N GLN A 223 -24.21 0.65 2.43
CA GLN A 223 -23.29 1.31 1.49
C GLN A 223 -22.76 0.35 0.41
N ILE A 224 -22.49 -0.91 0.76
CA ILE A 224 -22.13 -1.96 -0.21
C ILE A 224 -23.31 -2.30 -1.12
N LEU A 225 -24.54 -2.30 -0.58
CA LEU A 225 -25.76 -2.49 -1.37
C LEU A 225 -26.03 -1.31 -2.32
N GLU A 226 -25.60 -0.09 -1.97
CA GLU A 226 -25.76 1.13 -2.78
C GLU A 226 -24.73 1.20 -3.93
N MET A 227 -23.53 0.61 -3.78
CA MET A 227 -22.45 0.65 -4.78
C MET A 227 -22.41 -0.56 -5.75
N ALA A 228 -23.24 -1.58 -5.51
CA ALA A 228 -23.38 -2.75 -6.38
C ALA A 228 -24.76 -2.76 -7.06
N ALA A 229 -25.05 -1.73 -7.86
CA ALA A 229 -26.17 -1.81 -8.80
C ALA A 229 -25.91 -3.01 -9.74
N PRO A 230 -26.77 -4.05 -9.74
CA PRO A 230 -26.67 -5.12 -10.72
C PRO A 230 -26.81 -4.52 -12.12
N PRO A 231 -26.17 -5.09 -13.16
CA PRO A 231 -26.46 -4.68 -14.53
C PRO A 231 -27.98 -4.72 -14.79
N ASP A 232 -28.49 -3.79 -15.58
CA ASP A 232 -29.93 -3.48 -15.74
C ASP A 232 -30.82 -4.69 -16.13
N ASN A 233 -30.22 -5.80 -16.56
CA ASN A 233 -30.90 -7.04 -16.94
C ASN A 233 -30.93 -8.11 -15.83
N VAL A 234 -30.38 -7.85 -14.64
CA VAL A 234 -30.31 -8.80 -13.53
C VAL A 234 -31.17 -8.34 -12.35
N LEU A 235 -32.19 -9.14 -12.03
CA LEU A 235 -33.04 -8.94 -10.87
C LEU A 235 -32.49 -9.71 -9.67
N PHE A 236 -32.30 -9.00 -8.57
CA PHE A 236 -31.93 -9.58 -7.27
C PHE A 236 -33.16 -9.77 -6.40
N VAL A 237 -33.40 -11.01 -5.94
CA VAL A 237 -34.56 -11.36 -5.11
C VAL A 237 -34.07 -11.83 -3.74
N CYS A 238 -34.49 -11.14 -2.69
CA CYS A 238 -34.18 -11.45 -1.29
C CYS A 238 -35.38 -12.03 -0.53
N LYS A 239 -35.14 -12.55 0.69
CA LYS A 239 -36.16 -13.09 1.61
C LYS A 239 -36.96 -14.26 1.02
N LEU A 240 -36.31 -15.09 0.21
CA LEU A 240 -36.92 -16.30 -0.31
C LEU A 240 -37.19 -17.31 0.81
N ASN A 241 -38.23 -18.13 0.63
CA ASN A 241 -38.44 -19.26 1.51
C ASN A 241 -37.29 -20.26 1.32
N PRO A 242 -36.68 -20.81 2.39
CA PRO A 242 -35.58 -21.78 2.27
C PRO A 242 -35.91 -23.05 1.45
N VAL A 243 -37.19 -23.33 1.18
CA VAL A 243 -37.64 -24.44 0.33
C VAL A 243 -37.74 -24.05 -1.16
N THR A 244 -37.68 -22.76 -1.50
CA THR A 244 -37.82 -22.29 -2.88
C THR A 244 -36.67 -22.75 -3.76
N THR A 245 -37.01 -23.34 -4.91
CA THR A 245 -36.06 -23.79 -5.93
C THR A 245 -35.94 -22.79 -7.08
N ASP A 246 -34.88 -22.96 -7.88
CA ASP A 246 -34.63 -22.23 -9.12
C ASP A 246 -35.76 -22.39 -10.14
N GLU A 247 -36.32 -23.61 -10.26
CA GLU A 247 -37.47 -23.91 -11.12
C GLU A 247 -38.73 -23.12 -10.70
N ASP A 248 -39.00 -23.02 -9.39
CA ASP A 248 -40.14 -22.28 -8.86
C ASP A 248 -40.06 -20.79 -9.24
N LEU A 249 -38.85 -20.21 -9.15
CA LEU A 249 -38.61 -18.82 -9.52
C LEU A 249 -38.71 -18.63 -11.02
N GLU A 250 -38.20 -19.55 -11.83
CA GLU A 250 -38.32 -19.45 -13.28
C GLU A 250 -39.79 -19.45 -13.73
N ILE A 251 -40.64 -20.28 -13.11
CA ILE A 251 -42.09 -20.28 -13.36
C ILE A 251 -42.73 -18.95 -12.95
N ILE A 252 -42.36 -18.41 -11.79
CA ILE A 252 -42.92 -17.15 -11.27
C ILE A 252 -42.49 -15.96 -12.11
N PHE A 253 -41.27 -15.95 -12.66
CA PHE A 253 -40.71 -14.78 -13.34
C PHE A 253 -40.79 -14.84 -14.86
N SER A 254 -40.99 -16.03 -15.46
CA SER A 254 -41.19 -16.19 -16.91
C SER A 254 -42.40 -15.43 -17.46
N ARG A 255 -43.36 -15.04 -16.60
CA ARG A 255 -44.50 -14.19 -16.98
C ARG A 255 -44.12 -12.74 -17.31
N PHE A 256 -42.97 -12.26 -16.84
CA PHE A 256 -42.51 -10.89 -17.07
C PHE A 256 -41.60 -10.78 -18.29
N GLY A 257 -40.93 -11.89 -18.67
CA GLY A 257 -40.08 -11.96 -19.84
C GLY A 257 -39.31 -13.28 -19.88
N LYS A 258 -38.55 -13.48 -20.96
CA LYS A 258 -37.71 -14.66 -21.12
C LYS A 258 -36.49 -14.55 -20.20
N ILE A 259 -36.30 -15.59 -19.39
CA ILE A 259 -35.18 -15.71 -18.45
C ILE A 259 -34.02 -16.40 -19.17
N ILE A 260 -32.82 -15.82 -19.08
CA ILE A 260 -31.58 -16.42 -19.56
C ILE A 260 -31.01 -17.35 -18.49
N LYS A 261 -31.04 -16.89 -17.23
CA LYS A 261 -30.44 -17.61 -16.10
C LYS A 261 -31.20 -17.32 -14.82
N CYS A 262 -31.54 -18.36 -14.07
CA CYS A 262 -32.12 -18.27 -12.73
C CYS A 262 -31.23 -19.07 -11.78
N GLU A 263 -30.69 -18.44 -10.73
CA GLU A 263 -29.80 -19.12 -9.78
C GLU A 263 -30.15 -18.75 -8.34
N VAL A 264 -30.66 -19.71 -7.58
CA VAL A 264 -30.82 -19.60 -6.12
C VAL A 264 -29.47 -19.91 -5.48
N ILE A 265 -28.95 -18.96 -4.70
CA ILE A 265 -27.63 -19.12 -4.10
C ILE A 265 -27.73 -19.99 -2.85
N ARG A 266 -26.89 -21.01 -2.79
CA ARG A 266 -26.85 -22.00 -1.71
C ARG A 266 -25.47 -21.99 -1.04
N ASP A 267 -25.44 -22.29 0.25
CA ASP A 267 -24.20 -22.44 0.99
C ASP A 267 -23.39 -23.62 0.43
N ARG A 268 -22.11 -23.37 0.11
CA ARG A 268 -21.18 -24.31 -0.49
C ARG A 268 -20.98 -25.57 0.37
N ARG A 269 -21.11 -25.49 1.69
CA ARG A 269 -20.92 -26.65 2.59
C ARG A 269 -22.22 -27.36 2.92
N SER A 270 -23.28 -26.62 3.26
CA SER A 270 -24.55 -27.22 3.71
C SER A 270 -25.56 -27.49 2.59
N GLN A 271 -25.33 -26.93 1.38
CA GLN A 271 -26.27 -26.93 0.25
C GLN A 271 -27.65 -26.33 0.58
N GLN A 272 -27.76 -25.63 1.71
CA GLN A 272 -28.97 -24.94 2.11
C GLN A 272 -29.09 -23.61 1.37
N SER A 273 -30.31 -23.24 0.98
CA SER A 273 -30.59 -21.95 0.36
C SER A 273 -30.19 -20.82 1.30
N LEU A 274 -29.40 -19.87 0.79
CA LEU A 274 -29.08 -18.62 1.48
C LEU A 274 -30.22 -17.59 1.37
N GLN A 275 -31.38 -18.00 0.86
CA GLN A 275 -32.62 -17.23 0.81
C GLN A 275 -32.57 -15.99 -0.10
N TYR A 276 -31.67 -16.00 -1.09
CA TYR A 276 -31.62 -15.03 -2.18
C TYR A 276 -31.30 -15.69 -3.53
N ALA A 277 -31.71 -15.04 -4.61
CA ALA A 277 -31.51 -15.51 -5.98
C ALA A 277 -31.20 -14.36 -6.94
N PHE A 278 -30.53 -14.70 -8.04
CA PHE A 278 -30.30 -13.83 -9.18
C PHE A 278 -31.05 -14.36 -10.40
N ILE A 279 -31.80 -13.46 -11.05
CA ILE A 279 -32.59 -13.78 -12.24
C ILE A 279 -32.14 -12.83 -13.35
N GLU A 280 -31.54 -13.38 -14.39
CA GLU A 280 -31.09 -12.66 -15.57
C GLU A 280 -32.15 -12.76 -16.67
N PHE A 281 -32.65 -11.62 -17.12
CA PHE A 281 -33.60 -11.51 -18.22
C PHE A 281 -32.88 -11.23 -19.54
N GLU A 282 -33.50 -11.66 -20.64
CA GLU A 282 -33.03 -11.31 -21.99
C GLU A 282 -33.20 -9.81 -22.27
N ASP A 283 -34.28 -9.20 -21.77
CA ASP A 283 -34.58 -7.79 -21.94
C ASP A 283 -34.58 -7.03 -20.60
N PRO A 284 -33.84 -5.91 -20.48
CA PRO A 284 -33.86 -5.06 -19.27
C PRO A 284 -35.25 -4.54 -18.89
N LYS A 285 -36.12 -4.30 -19.87
CA LYS A 285 -37.52 -3.88 -19.63
C LYS A 285 -38.34 -4.92 -18.88
N SER A 286 -38.02 -6.21 -19.05
CA SER A 286 -38.68 -7.30 -18.34
C SER A 286 -38.24 -7.34 -16.87
N CYS A 287 -36.98 -6.99 -16.60
CA CYS A 287 -36.41 -6.85 -15.26
C CYS A 287 -37.11 -5.74 -14.47
N GLU A 288 -37.26 -4.55 -15.07
CA GLU A 288 -37.98 -3.42 -14.45
C GLU A 288 -39.45 -3.77 -14.12
N GLN A 289 -40.16 -4.41 -15.06
CA GLN A 289 -41.56 -4.82 -14.83
C GLN A 289 -41.70 -5.83 -13.68
N ALA A 290 -40.76 -6.78 -13.58
CA ALA A 290 -40.71 -7.72 -12.50
C ALA A 290 -40.40 -7.04 -11.16
N PHE A 291 -39.48 -6.06 -11.13
CA PHE A 291 -39.14 -5.28 -9.95
C PHE A 291 -40.35 -4.51 -9.40
N PHE A 292 -41.03 -3.71 -10.23
CA PHE A 292 -42.20 -2.92 -9.80
C PHE A 292 -43.40 -3.76 -9.34
N LYS A 293 -43.51 -5.01 -9.82
CA LYS A 293 -44.57 -5.94 -9.42
C LYS A 293 -44.28 -6.67 -8.11
N MET A 294 -43.02 -6.69 -7.66
CA MET A 294 -42.59 -7.33 -6.42
C MET A 294 -42.63 -6.39 -5.21
N ASP A 295 -42.61 -5.07 -5.46
CA ASP A 295 -42.61 -4.01 -4.42
C ASP A 295 -44.04 -3.55 -4.03
N ASN A 296 -45.08 -4.26 -4.49
CA ASN A 296 -46.51 -4.05 -4.18
C ASN A 296 -47.11 -5.29 -3.51
#